data_AF-A0A940KD88-F1
#
_entry.id   AF-A0A940KD88-F1
#
_cell.length_a   1.000
_cell.length_b   1.000
_cell.length_c   1.000
_cell.angle_alpha   90.00
_cell.angle_beta   90.00
_cell.angle_gamma   90.00
#
_symmetry.space_group_name_H-M   'P 1'
#
loop_
_entity.id
_entity.type
_entity.pdbx_description
1 polymer ?
#
loop_
_entity_poly.entity_id
_entity_poly.type
_entity_poly.pdbx_seq_one_letter_code
_entity_poly.pdbx_strand_id
1 'polypeptide(L)'
;MNASVTGRVEDRGARPYAQGTVGVDENGAITTYTVADGDGFFMIGERLCIENALLLDTFNHSRDIYPGQVLRLTQDADVPNVPFFKPPDVSEGFLQIPYQQAIVDMRKAANAGDVARMQRIWFDTLEPMFPVQADADAISALVQAGDISVLRQMFA
;
A
#
# COMPACT_ATOMS: atom_id res chain seq x y z
N MET A 1 -4.10 11.89 -6.69
CA MET A 1 -5.14 10.85 -6.62
C MET A 1 -4.73 9.91 -5.52
N ASN A 2 -5.48 9.89 -4.42
CA ASN A 2 -5.25 8.95 -3.32
C ASN A 2 -6.11 7.72 -3.62
N ALA A 3 -5.52 6.53 -3.58
CA ALA A 3 -6.27 5.30 -3.74
C ALA A 3 -6.91 4.94 -2.39
N SER A 4 -8.19 4.59 -2.40
CA SER A 4 -8.87 4.03 -1.24
C SER A 4 -9.81 2.92 -1.70
N VAL A 5 -9.95 1.88 -0.88
CA VAL A 5 -11.01 0.89 -1.03
C VAL A 5 -12.26 1.48 -0.39
N THR A 6 -13.19 1.96 -1.20
CA THR A 6 -14.45 2.56 -0.72
C THR A 6 -15.56 1.52 -0.66
N GLY A 7 -16.37 1.55 0.40
CA GLY A 7 -17.46 0.61 0.62
C GLY A 7 -17.17 -0.38 1.75
N ARG A 8 -18.18 -1.14 2.17
CA ARG A 8 -18.00 -2.22 3.15
C ARG A 8 -17.37 -3.41 2.42
N VAL A 9 -16.16 -3.79 2.80
CA VAL A 9 -15.53 -5.03 2.33
C VAL A 9 -16.34 -6.21 2.88
N GLU A 10 -16.75 -7.12 2.00
CA GLU A 10 -17.56 -8.30 2.36
C GLU A 10 -16.95 -9.55 1.72
N ASP A 11 -16.66 -10.58 2.52
CA ASP A 11 -16.21 -11.85 1.99
C ASP A 11 -17.40 -12.70 1.51
N ARG A 12 -17.57 -12.81 0.20
CA ARG A 12 -18.57 -13.67 -0.46
C ARG A 12 -18.15 -15.14 -0.53
N GLY A 13 -17.01 -15.49 0.07
CA GLY A 13 -16.45 -16.84 0.12
C GLY A 13 -15.38 -17.08 -0.94
N ALA A 14 -14.52 -18.05 -0.65
CA ALA A 14 -13.45 -18.46 -1.55
C ALA A 14 -14.02 -18.92 -2.91
N ARG A 15 -13.33 -18.56 -4.00
CA ARG A 15 -13.76 -18.83 -5.37
C ARG A 15 -12.55 -19.09 -6.29
N PRO A 16 -12.74 -19.64 -7.50
CA PRO A 16 -11.64 -19.82 -8.44
C PRO A 16 -10.84 -18.53 -8.61
N TYR A 17 -9.52 -18.63 -8.47
CA TYR A 17 -8.56 -17.52 -8.52
C TYR A 17 -8.73 -16.45 -7.41
N ALA A 18 -9.36 -16.81 -6.29
CA ALA A 18 -9.39 -16.02 -5.05
C ALA A 18 -9.54 -16.93 -3.82
N GLN A 19 -8.56 -17.80 -3.63
CA GLN A 19 -8.45 -18.80 -2.58
C GLN A 19 -7.64 -18.33 -1.36
N GLY A 20 -7.07 -17.13 -1.42
CA GLY A 20 -6.36 -16.48 -0.33
C GLY A 20 -7.15 -16.36 0.98
N THR A 21 -6.44 -16.01 2.05
CA THR A 21 -6.99 -15.95 3.40
C THR A 21 -7.37 -14.52 3.76
N VAL A 22 -8.60 -14.31 4.23
CA VAL A 22 -9.06 -13.02 4.74
C VAL A 22 -8.59 -12.84 6.17
N GLY A 23 -7.95 -11.72 6.46
CA GLY A 23 -7.62 -11.29 7.81
C GLY A 23 -8.63 -10.28 8.32
N VAL A 24 -8.98 -10.42 9.60
CA VAL A 24 -9.93 -9.55 10.30
C VAL A 24 -9.26 -8.88 11.49
N ASP A 25 -9.75 -7.70 11.87
CA ASP A 25 -9.36 -7.06 13.13
C ASP A 25 -10.12 -7.63 14.35
N GLU A 26 -9.87 -7.04 15.52
CA GLU A 26 -10.50 -7.44 16.79
C GLU A 26 -12.03 -7.29 16.79
N ASN A 27 -12.58 -6.44 15.93
CA ASN A 27 -14.01 -6.20 15.78
C ASN A 27 -14.64 -7.09 14.69
N GLY A 28 -13.85 -7.96 14.05
CA GLY A 28 -14.28 -8.81 12.95
C GLY A 28 -14.43 -8.08 11.61
N ALA A 29 -13.91 -6.85 11.48
CA ALA A 29 -13.89 -6.15 10.20
C ALA A 29 -12.76 -6.72 9.32
N ILE A 30 -13.04 -6.90 8.03
CA ILE A 30 -12.06 -7.40 7.06
C ILE A 30 -11.04 -6.30 6.78
N THR A 31 -9.77 -6.55 7.09
CA THR A 31 -8.69 -5.57 6.96
C THR A 31 -7.59 -5.98 5.99
N THR A 32 -7.43 -7.30 5.77
CA THR A 32 -6.37 -7.83 4.90
C THR A 32 -6.81 -9.04 4.09
N TYR A 33 -6.06 -9.33 3.04
CA TYR A 33 -6.15 -10.54 2.22
C TYR A 33 -4.75 -11.08 1.93
N THR A 34 -4.45 -12.29 2.38
CA THR A 34 -3.21 -12.98 2.05
C THR A 34 -3.39 -13.78 0.77
N VAL A 35 -2.68 -13.38 -0.29
CA VAL A 35 -2.76 -13.96 -1.63
C VAL A 35 -2.33 -15.43 -1.63
N ALA A 36 -3.15 -16.31 -2.20
CA ALA A 36 -2.81 -17.71 -2.46
C ALA A 36 -2.24 -17.90 -3.88
N ASP A 37 -1.71 -19.10 -4.14
CA ASP A 37 -1.25 -19.43 -5.49
C ASP A 37 -2.41 -19.48 -6.49
N GLY A 38 -2.18 -18.90 -7.67
CA GLY A 38 -3.18 -18.74 -8.71
C GLY A 38 -4.24 -17.66 -8.46
N ASP A 39 -4.14 -16.86 -7.39
CA ASP A 39 -5.05 -15.74 -7.19
C ASP A 39 -4.87 -14.63 -8.23
N GLY A 40 -5.98 -13.95 -8.56
CA GLY A 40 -6.02 -12.84 -9.51
C GLY A 40 -6.75 -11.62 -8.92
N PHE A 41 -6.20 -10.41 -9.11
CA PHE A 41 -6.77 -9.17 -8.55
C PHE A 41 -8.29 -9.05 -8.76
N PHE A 42 -8.76 -9.23 -10.00
CA PHE A 42 -10.18 -9.13 -10.32
C PHE A 42 -11.04 -10.12 -9.50
N MET A 43 -10.57 -11.35 -9.33
CA MET A 43 -11.31 -12.38 -8.59
C MET A 43 -11.25 -12.16 -7.09
N ILE A 44 -10.15 -11.60 -6.56
CA ILE A 44 -10.05 -11.13 -5.18
C ILE A 44 -11.06 -10.00 -4.94
N GLY A 45 -11.09 -8.97 -5.79
CA GLY A 45 -12.04 -7.85 -5.64
C GLY A 45 -13.49 -8.31 -5.73
N GLU A 46 -13.80 -9.19 -6.68
CA GLU A 46 -15.10 -9.84 -6.82
C GLU A 46 -15.53 -10.65 -5.59
N ARG A 47 -14.61 -11.39 -4.97
CA ARG A 47 -14.85 -12.10 -3.70
C ARG A 47 -15.14 -11.12 -2.57
N LEU A 48 -14.37 -10.04 -2.51
CA LEU A 48 -14.38 -9.07 -1.41
C LEU A 48 -15.38 -7.91 -1.59
N CYS A 49 -16.21 -7.97 -2.65
CA CYS A 49 -17.16 -6.93 -3.01
C CYS A 49 -16.49 -5.54 -3.26
N ILE A 50 -15.28 -5.55 -3.81
CA ILE A 50 -14.54 -4.33 -4.17
C ILE A 50 -14.83 -4.03 -5.65
N GLU A 51 -15.54 -2.92 -5.90
CA GLU A 51 -16.00 -2.55 -7.25
C GLU A 51 -14.85 -2.38 -8.24
N ASN A 52 -13.77 -1.74 -7.80
CA ASN A 52 -12.58 -1.56 -8.62
C ASN A 52 -11.39 -2.31 -8.01
N ALA A 53 -11.28 -3.59 -8.37
CA ALA A 53 -10.21 -4.47 -7.93
C ALA A 53 -8.80 -3.96 -8.27
N LEU A 54 -8.65 -3.13 -9.31
CA LEU A 54 -7.36 -2.54 -9.65
C LEU A 54 -6.90 -1.54 -8.58
N LEU A 55 -7.80 -0.93 -7.80
CA LEU A 55 -7.37 -0.06 -6.69
C LEU A 55 -6.55 -0.81 -5.64
N LEU A 56 -6.66 -2.13 -5.55
CA LEU A 56 -5.81 -2.94 -4.68
C LEU A 56 -4.33 -2.81 -5.06
N ASP A 57 -3.99 -2.67 -6.35
CA ASP A 57 -2.60 -2.54 -6.79
C ASP A 57 -1.99 -1.22 -6.28
N THR A 58 -2.69 -0.12 -6.52
CA THR A 58 -2.23 1.24 -6.25
C THR A 58 -2.27 1.52 -4.76
N PHE A 59 -3.26 0.96 -4.06
CA PHE A 59 -3.39 1.07 -2.61
C PHE A 59 -2.28 0.31 -1.87
N ASN A 60 -1.86 -0.84 -2.38
CA ASN A 60 -0.81 -1.69 -1.79
C ASN A 60 0.57 -1.47 -2.41
N HIS A 61 0.77 -0.35 -3.11
CA HIS A 61 2.02 0.01 -3.79
C HIS A 61 2.62 -1.13 -4.62
N SER A 62 1.76 -1.85 -5.34
CA SER A 62 2.11 -3.03 -6.13
C SER A 62 1.68 -2.88 -7.58
N ARG A 63 2.32 -3.61 -8.49
CA ARG A 63 1.84 -3.76 -9.89
C ARG A 63 1.52 -5.20 -10.25
N ASP A 64 1.64 -6.06 -9.25
CA ASP A 64 1.68 -7.50 -9.33
C ASP A 64 1.17 -8.06 -7.99
N ILE A 65 0.65 -9.28 -8.03
CA ILE A 65 0.37 -10.07 -6.82
C ILE A 65 1.15 -11.36 -6.88
N TYR A 66 1.59 -11.81 -5.71
CA TYR A 66 2.31 -13.07 -5.57
C TYR A 66 1.86 -13.83 -4.32
N PRO A 67 2.01 -15.16 -4.30
CA PRO A 67 1.59 -15.97 -3.16
C PRO A 67 2.28 -15.52 -1.86
N GLY A 68 1.50 -15.43 -0.79
CA GLY A 68 1.95 -14.95 0.53
C GLY A 68 2.00 -13.43 0.68
N GLN A 69 1.74 -12.66 -0.38
CA GLN A 69 1.58 -11.22 -0.24
C GLN A 69 0.36 -10.90 0.61
N VAL A 70 0.53 -10.06 1.62
CA VAL A 70 -0.59 -9.50 2.40
C VAL A 70 -1.03 -8.22 1.71
N LEU A 71 -2.24 -8.23 1.18
CA LEU A 71 -2.92 -7.04 0.69
C LEU A 71 -3.74 -6.43 1.83
N ARG A 72 -3.61 -5.14 1.99
CA ARG A 72 -4.39 -4.30 2.86
C ARG A 72 -5.63 -3.82 2.14
N LEU A 73 -6.73 -3.78 2.89
CA LEU A 73 -8.06 -3.47 2.38
C LEU A 73 -8.66 -2.24 3.08
N THR A 74 -8.01 -1.76 4.14
CA THR A 74 -8.41 -0.58 4.90
C THR A 74 -7.20 0.33 5.10
N GLN A 75 -7.49 1.64 5.13
CA GLN A 75 -6.53 2.69 5.45
C GLN A 75 -6.90 3.32 6.78
N ASP A 76 -5.89 3.57 7.61
CA ASP A 76 -6.02 4.47 8.74
C ASP A 76 -6.11 5.92 8.23
N ALA A 77 -7.18 6.62 8.62
CA ALA A 77 -7.44 7.98 8.17
C ALA A 77 -6.41 8.98 8.71
N ASP A 78 -5.73 8.65 9.81
CA ASP A 78 -4.70 9.49 10.43
C ASP A 78 -3.30 9.22 9.83
N VAL A 79 -3.18 8.22 8.96
CA VAL A 79 -1.92 7.91 8.27
C VAL A 79 -1.98 8.38 6.81
N PRO A 80 -1.05 9.24 6.37
CA PRO A 80 -1.01 9.65 4.97
C PRO A 80 -0.73 8.44 4.08
N ASN A 81 -1.43 8.31 2.96
CA ASN A 81 -1.09 7.36 1.92
C ASN A 81 -0.17 8.06 0.91
N VAL A 82 1.05 7.57 0.78
CA VAL A 82 2.01 8.10 -0.19
C VAL A 82 1.61 7.61 -1.59
N PRO A 83 1.23 8.48 -2.55
CA PRO A 83 0.67 8.01 -3.81
C PRO A 83 1.69 7.20 -4.63
N PHE A 84 1.26 6.05 -5.17
CA PHE A 84 2.16 5.15 -5.90
C PHE A 84 2.79 5.77 -7.17
N PHE A 85 2.04 6.59 -7.91
CA PHE A 85 2.50 7.07 -9.22
C PHE A 85 3.45 8.26 -9.16
N LYS A 86 3.17 9.23 -8.29
CA LYS A 86 3.97 10.45 -8.14
C LYS A 86 3.55 11.22 -6.87
N PRO A 87 4.44 12.00 -6.26
CA PRO A 87 4.07 12.95 -5.22
C PRO A 87 3.02 13.97 -5.73
N PRO A 88 2.26 14.58 -4.82
CA PRO A 88 1.43 15.74 -5.14
C PRO A 88 2.25 16.87 -5.77
N ASP A 89 1.60 17.68 -6.62
CA ASP A 89 2.12 18.95 -7.15
C ASP A 89 3.47 18.90 -7.88
N VAL A 90 3.88 17.73 -8.38
CA VAL A 90 5.08 17.61 -9.23
C VAL A 90 4.87 18.24 -10.60
N SER A 91 5.90 18.93 -11.08
CA SER A 91 5.94 19.52 -12.42
C SER A 91 6.16 18.47 -13.51
N GLU A 92 6.01 18.90 -14.77
CA GLU A 92 6.50 18.13 -15.92
C GLU A 92 8.00 17.81 -15.78
N GLY A 93 8.43 16.67 -16.32
CA GLY A 93 9.81 16.18 -16.22
C GLY A 93 10.11 15.36 -14.96
N PHE A 94 9.12 15.12 -14.09
CA PHE A 94 9.26 14.26 -12.92
C PHE A 94 9.77 12.86 -13.27
N LEU A 95 10.77 12.39 -12.52
CA LEU A 95 11.37 11.06 -12.68
C LEU A 95 10.47 9.97 -12.06
N GLN A 96 9.38 9.65 -12.75
CA GLN A 96 8.37 8.69 -12.27
C GLN A 96 8.94 7.29 -12.04
N ILE A 97 9.79 6.77 -12.93
CA ILE A 97 10.31 5.40 -12.80
C ILE A 97 11.15 5.24 -11.51
N PRO A 98 12.15 6.12 -11.23
CA PRO A 98 12.87 6.08 -9.95
C PRO A 98 11.96 6.18 -8.73
N TYR A 99 10.96 7.06 -8.75
CA TYR A 99 10.01 7.20 -7.65
C TYR A 99 9.24 5.91 -7.39
N GLN A 100 8.64 5.33 -8.44
CA GLN A 100 7.88 4.08 -8.31
C GLN A 100 8.75 2.92 -7.83
N GLN A 101 10.01 2.84 -8.26
CA GLN A 101 10.94 1.82 -7.78
C GLN A 101 11.22 1.99 -6.29
N ALA A 102 11.44 3.22 -5.83
CA ALA A 102 11.66 3.51 -4.42
C ALA A 102 10.40 3.21 -3.57
N ILE A 103 9.19 3.50 -4.07
CA ILE A 103 7.94 3.12 -3.41
C ILE A 103 7.75 1.59 -3.32
N VAL A 104 8.07 0.84 -4.38
CA VAL A 104 8.05 -0.64 -4.34
C VAL A 104 9.06 -1.18 -3.33
N ASP A 105 10.25 -0.58 -3.26
CA ASP A 105 11.27 -0.98 -2.30
C ASP A 105 10.85 -0.64 -0.86
N MET A 106 10.17 0.50 -0.66
CA MET A 106 9.54 0.85 0.62
C MET A 106 8.52 -0.18 1.05
N ARG A 107 7.61 -0.59 0.16
CA ARG A 107 6.63 -1.64 0.43
C ARG A 107 7.29 -2.95 0.84
N LYS A 108 8.32 -3.39 0.10
CA LYS A 108 9.07 -4.62 0.43
C LYS A 108 9.70 -4.52 1.81
N ALA A 109 10.31 -3.39 2.15
CA ALA A 109 10.90 -3.16 3.47
C ALA A 109 9.84 -3.13 4.58
N ALA A 110 8.68 -2.49 4.34
CA ALA A 110 7.53 -2.48 5.26
C ALA A 110 7.02 -3.90 5.55
N ASN A 111 6.85 -4.71 4.50
CA ASN A 111 6.41 -6.10 4.63
C ASN A 111 7.42 -6.93 5.41
N ALA A 112 8.73 -6.73 5.16
CA ALA A 112 9.81 -7.38 5.89
C ALA A 112 10.00 -6.88 7.34
N GLY A 113 9.40 -5.75 7.73
CA GLY A 113 9.65 -5.12 9.03
C GLY A 113 11.01 -4.41 9.13
N ASP A 114 11.67 -4.12 8.00
CA ASP A 114 13.00 -3.51 7.96
C ASP A 114 12.91 -1.98 8.00
N VAL A 115 12.64 -1.45 9.19
CA VAL A 115 12.52 0.00 9.44
C VAL A 115 13.80 0.77 9.06
N ALA A 116 14.97 0.17 9.28
CA ALA A 116 16.23 0.82 8.93
C ALA A 116 16.39 0.99 7.41
N ARG A 117 15.96 -0.01 6.62
CA ARG A 117 15.92 0.10 5.16
C ARG A 117 14.87 1.12 4.71
N MET A 118 13.72 1.16 5.35
CA MET A 118 12.66 2.15 5.09
C MET A 118 13.18 3.58 5.25
N GLN A 119 13.84 3.86 6.38
CA GLN A 119 14.45 5.16 6.66
C GLN A 119 15.47 5.55 5.57
N ARG A 120 16.37 4.64 5.19
CA ARG A 120 17.32 4.91 4.10
C ARG A 120 16.64 5.24 2.78
N ILE A 121 15.66 4.44 2.34
CA ILE A 121 14.96 4.70 1.07
C ILE A 121 14.25 6.06 1.13
N TRP A 122 13.62 6.38 2.25
CA TRP A 122 12.93 7.65 2.40
C TRP A 122 13.90 8.84 2.31
N PHE A 123 14.88 8.93 3.23
CA PHE A 123 15.76 10.08 3.35
C PHE A 123 16.78 10.19 2.20
N ASP A 124 17.23 9.06 1.63
CA ASP A 124 18.23 9.09 0.55
C ASP A 124 17.59 9.22 -0.83
N THR A 125 16.29 8.93 -0.99
CA THR A 125 15.67 8.83 -2.32
C THR A 125 14.30 9.49 -2.42
N LEU A 126 13.33 9.19 -1.55
CA LEU A 126 11.96 9.69 -1.73
C LEU A 126 11.78 11.13 -1.28
N GLU A 127 12.28 11.52 -0.10
CA GLU A 127 12.10 12.86 0.47
C GLU A 127 12.50 13.98 -0.52
N PRO A 128 13.67 13.93 -1.20
CA PRO A 128 14.05 14.99 -2.14
C PRO A 128 13.16 15.08 -3.39
N MET A 129 12.29 14.09 -3.63
CA MET A 129 11.39 14.05 -4.77
C MET A 129 10.05 14.75 -4.50
N PHE A 130 9.76 15.12 -3.25
CA PHE A 130 8.54 15.83 -2.88
C PHE A 130 8.73 17.34 -3.07
N PRO A 131 7.92 18.01 -3.92
CA PRO A 131 8.06 19.44 -4.18
C PRO A 131 7.51 20.32 -3.05
N VAL A 132 6.58 19.78 -2.25
CA VAL A 132 5.97 20.46 -1.12
C VAL A 132 6.66 20.02 0.17
N GLN A 133 7.45 20.92 0.77
CA GLN A 133 8.23 20.61 1.98
C GLN A 133 7.36 20.15 3.15
N ALA A 134 6.18 20.73 3.32
CA ALA A 134 5.28 20.35 4.41
C ALA A 134 4.80 18.89 4.31
N ASP A 135 4.58 18.38 3.10
CA ASP A 135 4.21 16.99 2.87
C ASP A 135 5.39 16.07 3.18
N ALA A 136 6.59 16.45 2.73
CA ALA A 136 7.83 15.72 3.02
C ALA A 136 8.08 15.66 4.53
N ASP A 137 7.97 16.78 5.25
CA ASP A 137 8.21 16.86 6.69
C ASP A 137 7.23 15.99 7.49
N ALA A 138 5.94 15.98 7.10
CA ALA A 138 4.91 15.16 7.74
C ALA A 138 5.21 13.66 7.59
N ILE A 139 5.63 13.23 6.40
CA ILE A 139 6.02 11.84 6.14
C ILE A 139 7.34 11.51 6.85
N SER A 140 8.34 12.39 6.78
CA SER A 140 9.63 12.27 7.46
C SER A 140 9.47 12.02 8.96
N ALA A 141 8.56 12.73 9.63
CA ALA A 141 8.28 12.54 11.05
C ALA A 141 7.82 11.10 11.37
N LEU A 142 6.93 10.55 10.54
CA LEU A 142 6.40 9.20 10.73
C LEU A 142 7.46 8.13 10.39
N VAL A 143 8.24 8.32 9.32
CA VAL A 143 9.37 7.45 8.96
C VAL A 143 10.44 7.45 10.05
N GLN A 144 10.74 8.61 10.63
CA GLN A 144 11.70 8.74 11.71
C GLN A 144 11.22 8.08 13.00
N ALA A 145 9.93 8.20 13.33
CA ALA A 145 9.32 7.54 14.50
C ALA A 145 9.43 6.00 14.41
N GLY A 146 9.40 5.44 13.20
CA GLY A 146 9.74 4.04 12.96
C GLY A 146 8.70 3.02 13.42
N ASP A 147 7.47 3.46 13.72
CA ASP A 147 6.37 2.54 14.07
C ASP A 147 5.98 1.71 12.84
N ILE A 148 6.35 0.43 12.85
CA ILE A 148 6.14 -0.45 11.69
C ILE A 148 4.67 -0.62 11.32
N SER A 149 3.74 -0.48 12.27
CA SER A 149 2.30 -0.57 12.00
C SER A 149 1.86 0.63 11.17
N VAL A 150 2.30 1.83 11.55
CA VAL A 150 2.06 3.08 10.80
C VAL A 150 2.76 3.05 9.45
N LEU A 151 4.00 2.57 9.40
CA LEU A 151 4.75 2.52 8.14
C LEU A 151 4.16 1.51 7.15
N ARG A 152 3.56 0.42 7.64
CA ARG A 152 2.76 -0.47 6.80
C ARG A 152 1.43 0.16 6.39
N GLN A 153 0.83 1.08 7.16
CA GLN A 153 -0.35 1.85 6.73
C GLN A 153 -0.02 2.81 5.59
N MET A 154 1.21 3.31 5.57
CA MET A 154 1.66 4.31 4.62
C MET A 154 2.18 3.73 3.29
N PHE A 155 2.83 2.57 3.35
CA PHE A 155 3.60 2.01 2.23
C PHE A 155 3.28 0.55 1.86
N ALA A 156 2.32 -0.10 2.53
CA ALA A 156 2.01 -1.51 2.29
C ALA A 156 0.52 -1.82 2.26
#